data_AF-A0A1G2QCX2-F1
#
_entry.id   AF-A0A1G2QCX2-F1
#
_cell.length_a   1.000
_cell.length_b   1.000
_cell.length_c   1.000
_cell.angle_alpha   90.00
_cell.angle_beta   90.00
_cell.angle_gamma   90.00
#
_symmetry.space_group_name_H-M   'P 1'
#
loop_
_entity.id
_entity.type
_entity.pdbx_description
1 polymer ?
#
loop_
_entity_poly.entity_id
_entity_poly.type
_entity_poly.pdbx_seq_one_letter_code
_entity_poly.pdbx_strand_id
1 'polypeptide(L)'
;MRKLDSGLLNQPVVAAQVALAYAVMSDWPLEPLQVVVLHGLSEGMYASGDLFRYTARVQSICPVAVVGGDGRTTGGTVPQASWIGFEAVVQKLLQAGVDRQSIIELDPTTNSKEEAVAIVKMAKERGFSRVGSVSVAYHGGRMFPYMVAAMKELGYWLDYRMLPPARTDWWLPMVASQGAGTTNSIEATLLDAVKIERHIEQGFAASFPEVFYYLEHRAEIVRTQVWDYPNT
;
A
#
# COMPACT_ATOMS: atom_id res chain seq x y z
N MET A 1 5.90 26.86 3.78
CA MET A 1 4.92 26.18 4.66
C MET A 1 3.60 26.92 4.59
N ARG A 2 2.60 26.40 3.87
CA ARG A 2 1.21 26.79 4.15
C ARG A 2 0.83 26.07 5.44
N LYS A 3 0.41 26.81 6.47
CA LYS A 3 -0.23 26.20 7.64
C LYS A 3 -1.39 25.36 7.12
N LEU A 4 -1.42 24.06 7.47
CA LEU A 4 -2.60 23.25 7.28
C LEU A 4 -3.76 23.99 7.95
N ASP A 5 -4.83 24.19 7.18
CA ASP A 5 -6.03 24.83 7.68
C ASP A 5 -6.56 24.01 8.85
N SER A 6 -6.65 24.62 10.03
CA SER A 6 -7.00 23.96 11.29
C SER A 6 -8.41 23.35 11.30
N GLY A 7 -9.20 23.59 10.25
CA GLY A 7 -10.51 22.96 10.03
C GLY A 7 -10.46 21.47 9.67
N LEU A 8 -9.36 20.99 9.06
CA LEU A 8 -9.26 19.60 8.57
C LEU A 8 -8.90 18.59 9.67
N LEU A 9 -8.14 19.01 10.69
CA LEU A 9 -7.86 18.19 11.88
C LEU A 9 -9.09 18.03 12.80
N ASN A 10 -10.17 18.78 12.53
CA ASN A 10 -11.44 18.73 13.26
C ASN A 10 -12.50 17.83 12.60
N GLN A 11 -12.12 16.94 11.68
CA GLN A 11 -13.03 15.93 11.11
C GLN A 11 -12.74 14.53 11.70
N PRO A 12 -13.10 14.26 12.96
CA PRO A 12 -12.90 12.96 13.60
C PRO A 12 -13.60 11.81 12.85
N VAL A 13 -14.60 12.12 12.02
CA VAL A 13 -15.29 11.16 11.16
C VAL A 13 -14.36 10.57 10.10
N VAL A 14 -13.59 11.40 9.41
CA VAL A 14 -12.68 10.98 8.32
C VAL A 14 -11.52 10.14 8.86
N ALA A 15 -10.97 10.55 10.01
CA ALA A 15 -9.99 9.78 10.76
C ALA A 15 -10.50 8.38 11.15
N ALA A 16 -11.71 8.33 11.72
CA ALA A 16 -12.36 7.09 12.12
C ALA A 16 -12.67 6.21 10.89
N GLN A 17 -13.06 6.80 9.76
CA GLN A 17 -13.32 6.08 8.51
C GLN A 17 -12.06 5.43 7.94
N VAL A 18 -10.91 6.11 7.94
CA VAL A 18 -9.65 5.51 7.46
C VAL A 18 -9.12 4.44 8.41
N ALA A 19 -9.20 4.67 9.72
CA ALA A 19 -8.81 3.65 10.70
C ALA A 19 -9.74 2.42 10.64
N LEU A 20 -11.05 2.62 10.51
CA LEU A 20 -12.04 1.55 10.36
C LEU A 20 -11.87 0.83 9.03
N ALA A 21 -11.68 1.57 7.92
CA ALA A 21 -11.37 0.99 6.63
C ALA A 21 -10.11 0.15 6.74
N TYR A 22 -9.04 0.63 7.38
CA TYR A 22 -7.82 -0.15 7.55
C TYR A 22 -8.07 -1.44 8.34
N ALA A 23 -8.85 -1.37 9.42
CA ALA A 23 -9.22 -2.55 10.20
C ALA A 23 -10.03 -3.56 9.37
N VAL A 24 -10.96 -3.10 8.52
CA VAL A 24 -11.80 -3.95 7.67
C VAL A 24 -11.03 -4.50 6.46
N MET A 25 -10.08 -3.73 5.93
CA MET A 25 -9.20 -4.11 4.81
C MET A 25 -8.07 -5.07 5.23
N SER A 26 -7.84 -5.16 6.54
CA SER A 26 -6.83 -6.01 7.14
C SER A 26 -7.40 -7.37 7.49
N ASP A 27 -7.25 -8.33 6.59
CA ASP A 27 -7.61 -9.72 6.85
C ASP A 27 -6.57 -10.69 6.28
N TRP A 28 -6.43 -11.84 6.93
CA TRP A 28 -5.59 -12.92 6.45
C TRP A 28 -6.37 -13.77 5.46
N PRO A 29 -5.80 -14.13 4.30
CA PRO A 29 -6.51 -14.96 3.34
C PRO A 29 -6.66 -16.39 3.86
N LEU A 30 -7.79 -17.02 3.52
CA LEU A 30 -8.04 -18.45 3.81
C LEU A 30 -7.23 -19.36 2.87
N GLU A 31 -6.98 -18.89 1.65
CA GLU A 31 -6.15 -19.57 0.66
C GLU A 31 -4.71 -19.02 0.66
N PRO A 32 -3.71 -19.82 0.25
CA PRO A 32 -2.32 -19.35 0.16
C PRO A 32 -2.16 -18.17 -0.81
N LEU A 33 -1.44 -17.15 -0.35
CA LEU A 33 -0.99 -16.03 -1.19
C LEU A 33 -0.06 -16.54 -2.30
N GLN A 34 -0.12 -15.92 -3.47
CA GLN A 34 0.81 -16.21 -4.57
C GLN A 34 1.99 -15.24 -4.61
N VAL A 35 1.81 -14.06 -4.04
CA VAL A 35 2.86 -13.04 -3.90
C VAL A 35 2.50 -12.09 -2.76
N VAL A 36 3.52 -11.57 -2.10
CA VAL A 36 3.39 -10.44 -1.18
C VAL A 36 4.14 -9.24 -1.74
N VAL A 37 3.51 -8.07 -1.74
CA VAL A 37 4.13 -6.82 -2.18
C VAL A 37 4.67 -6.07 -0.98
N LEU A 38 5.94 -5.68 -1.03
CA LEU A 38 6.52 -4.69 -0.14
C LEU A 38 6.60 -3.36 -0.88
N HIS A 39 5.81 -2.40 -0.41
CA HIS A 39 5.69 -1.09 -1.04
C HIS A 39 6.98 -0.27 -0.97
N GLY A 40 7.12 0.71 -1.87
CA GLY A 40 8.19 1.70 -1.85
C GLY A 40 8.01 2.72 -0.71
N LEU A 41 8.71 2.53 0.41
CA LEU A 41 8.54 3.34 1.63
C LEU A 41 9.84 4.01 2.09
N SER A 42 9.73 5.01 2.96
CA SER A 42 10.89 5.62 3.62
C SER A 42 11.47 4.69 4.69
N GLU A 43 12.72 4.91 5.08
CA GLU A 43 13.37 4.08 6.10
C GLU A 43 12.62 4.09 7.45
N GLY A 44 12.09 5.25 7.86
CA GLY A 44 11.32 5.37 9.09
C GLY A 44 10.02 4.57 9.05
N MET A 45 9.37 4.45 7.89
CA MET A 45 8.17 3.63 7.72
C MET A 45 8.50 2.13 7.78
N TYR A 46 9.61 1.69 7.18
CA TYR A 46 10.04 0.30 7.32
C TYR A 46 10.35 -0.06 8.79
N ALA A 47 10.95 0.88 9.54
CA ALA A 47 11.30 0.68 10.94
C ALA A 47 10.07 0.61 11.87
N SER A 48 9.03 1.42 11.65
CA SER A 48 7.89 1.52 12.58
C SER A 48 7.00 0.27 12.67
N GLY A 49 7.08 -0.60 11.66
CA GLY A 49 6.38 -1.90 11.65
C GLY A 49 7.31 -3.12 11.62
N ASP A 50 8.62 -2.95 11.76
CA ASP A 50 9.63 -3.99 11.51
C ASP A 50 9.34 -4.75 10.18
N LEU A 51 9.06 -3.96 9.12
CA LEU A 51 8.43 -4.47 7.91
C LEU A 51 9.31 -5.50 7.20
N PHE A 52 10.64 -5.39 7.26
CA PHE A 52 11.52 -6.39 6.65
C PHE A 52 11.42 -7.75 7.32
N ARG A 53 11.43 -7.81 8.66
CA ARG A 53 11.27 -9.09 9.38
C ARG A 53 9.86 -9.65 9.21
N TYR A 54 8.87 -8.78 9.16
CA TYR A 54 7.50 -9.20 8.89
C TYR A 54 7.36 -9.81 7.48
N THR A 55 7.88 -9.12 6.45
CA THR A 55 7.91 -9.63 5.07
C THR A 55 8.68 -10.96 4.99
N ALA A 56 9.80 -11.10 5.68
CA ALA A 56 10.56 -12.36 5.71
C ALA A 56 9.73 -13.54 6.28
N ARG A 57 8.89 -13.28 7.29
CA ARG A 57 7.97 -14.31 7.82
C ARG A 57 6.90 -14.68 6.81
N VAL A 58 6.31 -13.71 6.12
CA VAL A 58 5.28 -13.96 5.09
C VAL A 58 5.88 -14.64 3.86
N GLN A 59 7.13 -14.34 3.51
CA GLN A 59 7.83 -14.91 2.35
C GLN A 59 7.99 -16.42 2.43
N SER A 60 8.03 -17.00 3.64
CA SER A 60 8.04 -18.46 3.81
C SER A 60 6.88 -19.19 3.11
N ILE A 61 5.87 -18.44 2.66
CA ILE A 61 4.66 -18.93 2.01
C ILE A 61 4.60 -18.53 0.51
N CYS A 62 5.24 -17.43 0.10
CA CYS A 62 5.20 -16.92 -1.29
C CYS A 62 6.33 -15.94 -1.65
N PRO A 63 6.63 -15.73 -2.94
CA PRO A 63 7.56 -14.69 -3.40
C PRO A 63 7.21 -13.27 -2.92
N VAL A 64 8.22 -12.41 -2.85
CA VAL A 64 8.09 -10.99 -2.48
C VAL A 64 8.27 -10.11 -3.73
N ALA A 65 7.29 -9.29 -4.06
CA ALA A 65 7.42 -8.23 -5.05
C ALA A 65 7.85 -6.91 -4.39
N VAL A 66 8.81 -6.22 -4.97
CA VAL A 66 9.34 -4.93 -4.49
C VAL A 66 9.33 -3.93 -5.63
N VAL A 67 8.95 -2.69 -5.36
CA VAL A 67 9.03 -1.58 -6.32
C VAL A 67 10.46 -1.43 -6.84
N GLY A 68 10.64 -1.43 -8.16
CA GLY A 68 11.94 -1.21 -8.82
C GLY A 68 12.33 0.27 -8.88
N GLY A 69 13.61 0.55 -9.17
CA GLY A 69 14.18 1.91 -9.24
C GLY A 69 15.17 2.27 -8.11
N ASP A 70 15.79 3.45 -8.19
CA ASP A 70 16.94 3.84 -7.35
C ASP A 70 16.58 4.76 -6.15
N GLY A 71 15.31 5.11 -5.98
CA GLY A 71 14.84 6.02 -4.94
C GLY A 71 15.19 7.50 -5.17
N ARG A 72 15.81 7.87 -6.30
CA ARG A 72 16.24 9.25 -6.57
C ARG A 72 15.15 10.12 -7.19
N THR A 73 14.17 9.51 -7.86
CA THR A 73 13.07 10.21 -8.55
C THR A 73 11.82 10.38 -7.69
N THR A 74 11.80 9.80 -6.49
CA THR A 74 10.66 9.80 -5.58
C THR A 74 10.82 10.83 -4.47
N GLY A 75 10.24 12.01 -4.69
CA GLY A 75 9.82 12.96 -3.65
C GLY A 75 10.90 13.70 -2.86
N GLY A 76 10.75 15.03 -2.79
CA GLY A 76 11.55 15.91 -1.92
C GLY A 76 12.84 16.45 -2.53
N THR A 77 13.56 17.27 -1.75
CA THR A 77 14.89 17.82 -2.11
C THR A 77 16.05 16.95 -1.61
N VAL A 78 15.75 15.88 -0.87
CA VAL A 78 16.72 14.96 -0.27
C VAL A 78 16.59 13.61 -0.99
N PRO A 79 17.59 13.18 -1.76
CA PRO A 79 17.57 11.87 -2.42
C PRO A 79 17.27 10.74 -1.44
N GLN A 80 16.48 9.75 -1.87
CA GLN A 80 16.16 8.54 -1.11
C GLN A 80 15.37 8.73 0.20
N ALA A 81 14.97 9.96 0.54
CA ALA A 81 14.27 10.23 1.78
C ALA A 81 12.80 9.74 1.76
N SER A 82 12.17 9.70 0.59
CA SER A 82 10.81 9.16 0.42
C SER A 82 10.80 7.65 0.20
N TRP A 83 11.83 7.14 -0.46
CA TRP A 83 12.02 5.72 -0.73
C TRP A 83 13.49 5.40 -0.90
N ILE A 84 13.99 4.40 -0.19
CA ILE A 84 15.42 4.08 -0.13
C ILE A 84 15.99 3.43 -1.40
N GLY A 85 15.14 3.05 -2.35
CA GLY A 85 15.52 2.39 -3.60
C GLY A 85 15.50 0.86 -3.51
N PHE A 86 15.34 0.20 -4.65
CA PHE A 86 15.17 -1.24 -4.79
C PHE A 86 16.35 -2.00 -4.17
N GLU A 87 17.58 -1.69 -4.57
CA GLU A 87 18.76 -2.42 -4.08
C GLU A 87 18.92 -2.30 -2.56
N ALA A 88 18.65 -1.13 -1.96
CA ALA A 88 18.70 -0.97 -0.50
C ALA A 88 17.62 -1.81 0.20
N VAL A 89 16.40 -1.85 -0.36
CA VAL A 89 15.32 -2.73 0.12
C VAL A 89 15.72 -4.20 0.02
N VAL A 90 16.27 -4.63 -1.11
CA VAL A 90 16.70 -6.01 -1.30
C VAL A 90 17.78 -6.39 -0.31
N GLN A 91 18.81 -5.57 -0.10
CA GLN A 91 19.83 -5.86 0.90
C GLN A 91 19.24 -6.05 2.31
N LYS A 92 18.26 -5.22 2.70
CA LYS A 92 17.58 -5.36 3.99
C LYS A 92 16.69 -6.63 4.06
N LEU A 93 16.05 -7.03 2.96
CA LEU A 93 15.30 -8.28 2.88
C LEU A 93 16.22 -9.51 2.99
N LEU A 94 17.37 -9.50 2.30
CA LEU A 94 18.38 -10.57 2.40
C LEU A 94 18.90 -10.68 3.84
N GLN A 95 19.19 -9.56 4.50
CA GLN A 95 19.58 -9.53 5.93
C GLN A 95 18.48 -10.06 6.86
N ALA A 96 17.21 -9.89 6.49
CA ALA A 96 16.07 -10.43 7.21
C ALA A 96 15.81 -11.93 6.92
N GLY A 97 16.57 -12.54 5.99
CA GLY A 97 16.48 -13.96 5.67
C GLY A 97 15.62 -14.30 4.44
N VAL A 98 15.20 -13.32 3.64
CA VAL A 98 14.52 -13.57 2.37
C VAL A 98 15.50 -14.09 1.33
N ASP A 99 15.11 -15.12 0.57
CA ASP A 99 15.91 -15.62 -0.54
C ASP A 99 15.85 -14.67 -1.75
N ARG A 100 17.00 -14.34 -2.36
CA ARG A 100 17.08 -13.47 -3.55
C ARG A 100 16.24 -14.00 -4.71
N GLN A 101 16.18 -15.32 -4.89
CA GLN A 101 15.40 -15.92 -5.99
C GLN A 101 13.88 -15.75 -5.81
N SER A 102 13.44 -15.48 -4.59
CA SER A 102 12.05 -15.22 -4.26
C SER A 102 11.65 -13.75 -4.41
N ILE A 103 12.59 -12.86 -4.77
CA ILE A 103 12.34 -11.43 -4.93
C ILE A 103 12.02 -11.12 -6.40
N ILE A 104 10.86 -10.51 -6.62
CA ILE A 104 10.39 -10.01 -7.91
C ILE A 104 10.56 -8.49 -7.91
N GLU A 105 11.25 -7.96 -8.90
CA GLU A 105 11.29 -6.52 -9.14
C GLU A 105 10.05 -6.09 -9.93
N LEU A 106 9.33 -5.09 -9.45
CA LEU A 106 8.25 -4.40 -10.17
C LEU A 106 8.83 -3.26 -11.02
N ASP A 107 8.07 -2.83 -12.03
CA ASP A 107 8.42 -1.62 -12.78
C ASP A 107 8.64 -0.42 -11.85
N PRO A 108 9.60 0.47 -12.15
CA PRO A 108 9.80 1.68 -11.37
C PRO A 108 8.58 2.60 -11.40
N THR A 109 8.20 3.12 -10.23
CA THR A 109 7.04 4.00 -10.08
C THR A 109 7.40 5.25 -9.27
N THR A 110 6.67 6.34 -9.50
CA THR A 110 6.91 7.63 -8.84
C THR A 110 5.87 7.97 -7.79
N ASN A 111 4.74 7.24 -7.77
CA ASN A 111 3.62 7.47 -6.86
C ASN A 111 2.79 6.19 -6.65
N SER A 112 1.95 6.19 -5.62
CA SER A 112 1.12 5.05 -5.23
C SER A 112 0.09 4.62 -6.29
N LYS A 113 -0.35 5.51 -7.17
CA LYS A 113 -1.26 5.15 -8.28
C LYS A 113 -0.52 4.27 -9.30
N GLU A 114 0.65 4.73 -9.76
CA GLU A 114 1.50 3.96 -10.66
C GLU A 114 1.91 2.62 -10.04
N GLU A 115 2.22 2.61 -8.74
CA GLU A 115 2.54 1.39 -8.00
C GLU A 115 1.39 0.37 -8.02
N ALA A 116 0.15 0.81 -7.79
CA ALA A 116 -1.01 -0.07 -7.88
C ALA A 116 -1.19 -0.67 -9.29
N VAL A 117 -1.00 0.13 -10.33
CA VAL A 117 -1.04 -0.32 -11.72
C VAL A 117 0.06 -1.35 -12.00
N ALA A 118 1.30 -1.10 -11.54
CA ALA A 118 2.42 -2.02 -11.70
C ALA A 118 2.16 -3.38 -11.01
N ILE A 119 1.56 -3.37 -9.82
CA ILE A 119 1.19 -4.59 -9.10
C ILE A 119 0.16 -5.41 -9.88
N VAL A 120 -0.91 -4.77 -10.38
CA VAL A 120 -1.97 -5.46 -11.12
C VAL A 120 -1.45 -6.00 -12.45
N LYS A 121 -0.59 -5.25 -13.16
CA LYS A 121 0.08 -5.73 -14.39
C LYS A 121 0.94 -6.97 -14.11
N MET A 122 1.80 -6.89 -13.11
CA MET A 122 2.65 -8.02 -12.71
C MET A 122 1.81 -9.25 -12.36
N ALA A 123 0.72 -9.06 -11.60
CA ALA A 123 -0.17 -10.15 -11.24
C ALA A 123 -0.83 -10.77 -12.48
N LYS A 124 -1.31 -9.96 -13.42
CA LYS A 124 -1.90 -10.39 -14.68
C LYS A 124 -0.91 -11.18 -15.55
N GLU A 125 0.30 -10.67 -15.70
CA GLU A 125 1.37 -11.30 -16.50
C GLU A 125 1.80 -12.66 -15.92
N ARG A 126 1.78 -12.79 -14.59
CA ARG A 126 2.17 -14.02 -13.90
C ARG A 126 1.01 -14.96 -13.58
N GLY A 127 -0.23 -14.57 -13.90
CA GLY A 127 -1.44 -15.33 -13.55
C GLY A 127 -1.69 -15.42 -12.04
N PHE A 128 -1.24 -14.42 -11.27
CA PHE A 128 -1.55 -14.32 -9.84
C PHE A 128 -2.93 -13.73 -9.63
N SER A 129 -3.78 -14.43 -8.90
CA SER A 129 -5.09 -13.97 -8.45
C SER A 129 -5.13 -13.60 -6.98
N ARG A 130 -4.11 -13.96 -6.18
CA ARG A 130 -4.05 -13.66 -4.73
C ARG A 130 -2.78 -12.90 -4.36
N VAL A 131 -2.96 -11.66 -3.93
CA VAL A 131 -1.87 -10.72 -3.64
C VAL A 131 -2.01 -10.16 -2.23
N GLY A 132 -0.97 -10.33 -1.42
CA GLY A 132 -0.85 -9.67 -0.13
C GLY A 132 -0.06 -8.37 -0.25
N SER A 133 -0.33 -7.39 0.60
CA SER A 133 0.41 -6.14 0.68
C SER A 133 0.91 -5.90 2.09
N VAL A 134 2.22 -5.68 2.23
CA VAL A 134 2.86 -5.32 3.50
C VAL A 134 3.17 -3.84 3.49
N SER A 135 2.61 -3.13 4.45
CA SER A 135 2.79 -1.69 4.60
C SER A 135 2.46 -1.24 6.02
N VAL A 136 2.95 -0.06 6.40
CA VAL A 136 2.39 0.69 7.53
C VAL A 136 0.97 1.14 7.23
N ALA A 137 0.20 1.41 8.30
CA ALA A 137 -1.24 1.53 8.24
C ALA A 137 -1.77 2.61 7.29
N TYR A 138 -1.30 3.86 7.40
CA TYR A 138 -1.78 4.93 6.53
C TYR A 138 -1.51 4.67 5.04
N HIS A 139 -0.33 4.15 4.72
CA HIS A 139 0.04 3.84 3.35
C HIS A 139 -0.80 2.68 2.82
N GLY A 140 -1.05 1.65 3.65
CA GLY A 140 -1.98 0.57 3.31
C GLY A 140 -3.40 1.07 3.07
N GLY A 141 -3.88 1.97 3.94
CA GLY A 141 -5.18 2.62 3.79
C GLY A 141 -5.33 3.38 2.48
N ARG A 142 -4.27 4.07 2.04
CA ARG A 142 -4.21 4.75 0.75
C ARG A 142 -4.10 3.81 -0.44
N MET A 143 -3.33 2.72 -0.32
CA MET A 143 -3.11 1.79 -1.43
C MET A 143 -4.37 1.05 -1.85
N PHE A 144 -5.30 0.75 -0.94
CA PHE A 144 -6.48 -0.04 -1.27
C PHE A 144 -7.39 0.63 -2.31
N PRO A 145 -7.80 1.91 -2.14
CA PRO A 145 -8.53 2.64 -3.17
C PRO A 145 -7.80 2.69 -4.52
N TYR A 146 -6.47 2.81 -4.52
CA TYR A 146 -5.67 2.76 -5.75
C TYR A 146 -5.67 1.39 -6.41
N MET A 147 -5.61 0.31 -5.62
CA MET A 147 -5.68 -1.05 -6.13
C MET A 147 -7.03 -1.34 -6.78
N VAL A 148 -8.14 -0.94 -6.14
CA VAL A 148 -9.47 -1.11 -6.75
C VAL A 148 -9.59 -0.33 -8.06
N ALA A 149 -9.10 0.90 -8.10
CA ALA A 149 -9.05 1.68 -9.34
C ALA A 149 -8.19 1.00 -10.42
N ALA A 150 -7.01 0.49 -10.07
CA ALA A 150 -6.10 -0.17 -11.00
C ALA A 150 -6.67 -1.51 -11.52
N MET A 151 -7.32 -2.31 -10.67
CA MET A 151 -7.99 -3.55 -11.07
C MET A 151 -9.12 -3.29 -12.07
N LYS A 152 -9.92 -2.24 -11.80
CA LYS A 152 -10.98 -1.76 -12.70
C LYS A 152 -10.42 -1.25 -14.03
N GLU A 153 -9.37 -0.43 -14.01
CA GLU A 153 -8.70 0.10 -15.21
C GLU A 153 -8.15 -1.01 -16.11
N LEU A 154 -7.51 -2.03 -15.51
CA LEU A 154 -6.83 -3.10 -16.25
C LEU A 154 -7.70 -4.33 -16.54
N GLY A 155 -8.94 -4.32 -16.04
CA GLY A 155 -9.89 -5.43 -16.15
C GLY A 155 -9.32 -6.73 -15.58
N TYR A 156 -8.66 -6.67 -14.42
CA TYR A 156 -8.07 -7.82 -13.77
C TYR A 156 -8.24 -7.72 -12.25
N TRP A 157 -9.11 -8.55 -11.72
CA TRP A 157 -9.50 -8.52 -10.32
C TRP A 157 -8.70 -9.53 -9.51
N LEU A 158 -8.03 -9.03 -8.49
CA LEU A 158 -7.22 -9.79 -7.55
C LEU A 158 -8.02 -9.98 -6.26
N ASP A 159 -7.80 -11.08 -5.56
CA ASP A 159 -8.03 -11.17 -4.12
C ASP A 159 -6.85 -10.44 -3.44
N TYR A 160 -7.02 -9.13 -3.30
CA TYR A 160 -6.03 -8.23 -2.72
C TYR A 160 -6.28 -8.09 -1.21
N ARG A 161 -5.21 -8.25 -0.43
CA ARG A 161 -5.24 -8.28 1.03
C ARG A 161 -4.20 -7.33 1.60
N MET A 162 -4.60 -6.49 2.55
CA MET A 162 -3.62 -5.79 3.38
C MET A 162 -3.18 -6.70 4.52
N LEU A 163 -1.87 -6.86 4.65
CA LEU A 163 -1.23 -7.67 5.67
C LEU A 163 -0.57 -6.71 6.68
N PRO A 164 -1.32 -6.23 7.69
CA PRO A 164 -0.75 -5.32 8.68
C PRO A 164 0.30 -6.04 9.52
N PRO A 165 1.45 -5.42 9.84
CA PRO A 165 2.34 -5.97 10.84
C PRO A 165 1.61 -6.10 12.17
N ALA A 166 1.86 -7.19 12.90
CA ALA A 166 1.18 -7.48 14.17
C ALA A 166 1.43 -6.43 15.26
N ARG A 167 2.49 -5.63 15.10
CA ARG A 167 2.82 -4.50 15.96
C ARG A 167 3.19 -3.32 15.08
N THR A 168 2.43 -2.24 15.22
CA THR A 168 2.77 -0.92 14.68
C THR A 168 2.95 -0.01 15.88
N ASP A 169 4.13 0.58 16.03
CA ASP A 169 4.28 1.70 16.95
C ASP A 169 3.70 2.95 16.28
N TRP A 170 2.53 3.34 16.76
CA TRP A 170 1.77 4.45 16.21
C TRP A 170 2.41 5.81 16.46
N TRP A 171 3.28 5.90 17.47
CA TRP A 171 3.90 7.13 17.94
C TRP A 171 5.37 7.23 17.57
N LEU A 172 5.98 6.16 17.02
CA LEU A 172 7.37 6.16 16.62
C LEU A 172 7.63 7.31 15.61
N PRO A 173 8.58 8.20 15.91
CA PRO A 173 8.97 9.24 14.97
C PRO A 173 9.53 8.64 13.68
N MET A 174 9.04 9.12 12.54
CA MET A 174 9.50 8.74 11.22
C MET A 174 9.63 9.96 10.31
N VAL A 175 10.43 9.82 9.26
CA VAL A 175 10.51 10.82 8.20
C VAL A 175 9.19 10.82 7.43
N ALA A 176 8.59 12.00 7.29
CA ALA A 176 7.31 12.15 6.60
C ALA A 176 7.41 11.77 5.11
N SER A 177 6.25 11.43 4.52
CA SER A 177 6.13 11.21 3.08
C SER A 177 6.70 12.43 2.33
N GLN A 178 7.62 12.20 1.38
CA GLN A 178 8.43 13.21 0.66
C GLN A 178 9.76 13.63 1.34
N GLY A 179 10.18 12.97 2.42
CA GLY A 179 11.50 13.20 3.01
C GLY A 179 11.65 14.50 3.80
N ALA A 180 10.56 15.24 3.99
CA ALA A 180 10.57 16.57 4.60
C ALA A 180 9.86 16.55 5.97
N GLY A 181 10.64 16.73 7.04
CA GLY A 181 10.15 16.81 8.41
C GLY A 181 9.95 15.44 9.09
N THR A 182 9.50 15.51 10.33
CA THR A 182 9.23 14.34 11.19
C THR A 182 7.74 14.25 11.46
N THR A 183 7.20 13.03 11.49
CA THR A 183 5.81 12.72 11.84
C THR A 183 5.76 11.37 12.56
N ASN A 184 4.56 10.84 12.82
CA ASN A 184 4.33 9.48 13.30
C ASN A 184 3.17 8.84 12.53
N SER A 185 2.91 7.54 12.76
CA SER A 185 1.89 6.80 12.00
C SER A 185 0.49 7.37 12.17
N ILE A 186 0.12 7.87 13.36
CA ILE A 186 -1.20 8.48 13.60
C ILE A 186 -1.37 9.75 12.79
N GLU A 187 -0.44 10.70 12.93
CA GLU A 187 -0.48 11.97 12.21
C GLU A 187 -0.49 11.76 10.70
N ALA A 188 0.36 10.85 10.21
CA ALA A 188 0.39 10.48 8.80
C ALA A 188 -0.95 9.88 8.33
N THR A 189 -1.61 9.05 9.14
CA THR A 189 -2.94 8.50 8.83
C THR A 189 -3.99 9.60 8.68
N LEU A 190 -4.03 10.55 9.61
CA LEU A 190 -4.97 11.67 9.57
C LEU A 190 -4.74 12.55 8.33
N LEU A 191 -3.49 12.83 8.00
CA LEU A 191 -3.13 13.63 6.83
C LEU A 191 -3.42 12.91 5.50
N ASP A 192 -3.21 11.59 5.44
CA ASP A 192 -3.48 10.82 4.23
C ASP A 192 -4.97 10.68 3.95
N ALA A 193 -5.83 10.64 4.97
CA ALA A 193 -7.28 10.56 4.79
C ALA A 193 -7.81 11.70 3.89
N VAL A 194 -7.34 12.93 4.14
CA VAL A 194 -7.66 14.12 3.33
C VAL A 194 -7.13 14.00 1.90
N LYS A 195 -5.96 13.38 1.72
CA LYS A 195 -5.39 13.19 0.38
C LYS A 195 -6.18 12.16 -0.41
N ILE A 196 -6.65 11.09 0.24
CA ILE A 196 -7.44 10.04 -0.38
C ILE A 196 -8.73 10.64 -0.96
N GLU A 197 -9.45 11.46 -0.19
CA GLU A 197 -10.66 12.15 -0.69
C GLU A 197 -10.36 12.98 -1.95
N ARG A 198 -9.30 13.80 -1.93
CA ARG A 198 -8.88 14.58 -3.10
C ARG A 198 -8.55 13.68 -4.30
N HIS A 199 -7.90 12.56 -4.08
CA HIS A 199 -7.55 11.63 -5.15
C HIS A 199 -8.77 10.87 -5.70
N ILE A 200 -9.79 10.63 -4.87
CA ILE A 200 -11.09 10.12 -5.31
C ILE A 200 -11.77 11.15 -6.22
N GLU A 201 -11.82 12.42 -5.81
CA GLU A 201 -12.39 13.52 -6.61
C GLU A 201 -11.67 13.70 -7.96
N GLN A 202 -10.35 13.45 -7.99
CA GLN A 202 -9.54 13.51 -9.22
C GLN A 202 -9.67 12.26 -10.11
N GLY A 203 -10.41 11.23 -9.68
CA GLY A 203 -10.52 9.96 -10.40
C GLY A 203 -9.24 9.12 -10.38
N PHE A 204 -8.33 9.39 -9.45
CA PHE A 204 -7.08 8.63 -9.29
C PHE A 204 -7.24 7.41 -8.40
N ALA A 205 -8.25 7.38 -7.55
CA ALA A 205 -8.55 6.31 -6.61
C ALA A 205 -10.05 5.96 -6.64
N ALA A 206 -10.40 4.72 -6.30
CA ALA A 206 -11.78 4.30 -6.17
C ALA A 206 -12.43 4.95 -4.93
N SER A 207 -13.72 5.24 -5.03
CA SER A 207 -14.50 5.76 -3.90
C SER A 207 -14.61 4.73 -2.76
N PHE A 208 -14.86 5.18 -1.53
CA PHE A 208 -15.09 4.25 -0.42
C PHE A 208 -16.26 3.28 -0.66
N PRO A 209 -17.41 3.69 -1.23
CA PRO A 209 -18.45 2.76 -1.65
C PRO A 209 -17.97 1.66 -2.61
N GLU A 210 -17.16 2.00 -3.62
CA GLU A 210 -16.56 0.99 -4.51
C GLU A 210 -15.62 0.06 -3.74
N VAL A 211 -14.81 0.59 -2.81
CA VAL A 211 -13.92 -0.23 -1.97
C VAL A 211 -14.73 -1.19 -1.10
N PHE A 212 -15.79 -0.73 -0.44
CA PHE A 212 -16.64 -1.59 0.39
C PHE A 212 -17.39 -2.63 -0.42
N TYR A 213 -17.90 -2.26 -1.60
CA TYR A 213 -18.52 -3.21 -2.52
C TYR A 213 -17.53 -4.29 -2.96
N TYR A 214 -16.31 -3.89 -3.34
CA TYR A 214 -15.24 -4.84 -3.64
C TYR A 214 -15.00 -5.79 -2.46
N LEU A 215 -14.91 -5.29 -1.23
CA LEU A 215 -14.66 -6.12 -0.05
C LEU A 215 -15.80 -7.12 0.23
N GLU A 216 -17.05 -6.67 0.08
CA GLU A 216 -18.26 -7.50 0.27
C GLU A 216 -18.38 -8.60 -0.80
N HIS A 217 -18.09 -8.26 -2.06
CA HIS A 217 -18.27 -9.16 -3.20
C HIS A 217 -16.97 -9.77 -3.72
N ARG A 218 -15.84 -9.59 -3.01
CA ARG A 218 -14.47 -9.91 -3.46
C ARG A 218 -14.34 -11.30 -4.06
N ALA A 219 -14.83 -12.31 -3.35
CA ALA A 219 -14.70 -13.70 -3.77
C ALA A 219 -15.42 -13.97 -5.11
N GLU A 220 -16.58 -13.35 -5.31
CA GLU A 220 -17.33 -13.47 -6.55
C GLU A 220 -16.67 -12.70 -7.68
N ILE A 221 -16.31 -11.43 -7.45
CA ILE A 221 -15.63 -10.56 -8.43
C ILE A 221 -14.34 -11.22 -8.92
N VAL A 222 -13.52 -11.76 -8.02
CA VAL A 222 -12.25 -12.43 -8.39
C VAL A 222 -12.51 -13.73 -9.16
N ARG A 223 -13.55 -14.48 -8.81
CA ARG A 223 -13.90 -15.73 -9.51
C ARG A 223 -14.44 -15.47 -10.92
N THR A 224 -15.29 -14.47 -11.08
CA THR A 224 -15.96 -14.18 -12.37
C THR A 224 -15.19 -13.19 -13.23
N GLN A 225 -14.27 -12.42 -12.62
CA GLN A 225 -13.61 -11.26 -13.22
C GLN A 225 -14.60 -10.18 -13.70
N VAL A 226 -15.81 -10.17 -13.15
CA VAL A 226 -16.88 -9.22 -13.50
C VAL A 226 -17.02 -8.18 -12.38
N TRP A 227 -17.13 -6.91 -12.79
CA TRP A 227 -17.45 -5.79 -11.92
C TRP A 227 -18.81 -5.21 -12.32
N ASP A 228 -19.80 -5.37 -11.45
CA ASP A 228 -21.19 -5.00 -11.64
C ASP A 228 -21.67 -3.93 -10.65
N TYR A 229 -20.72 -3.21 -10.02
CA TYR A 229 -21.05 -2.08 -9.17
C TYR A 229 -21.93 -1.08 -9.93
N PRO A 230 -23.10 -0.69 -9.37
CA PRO A 230 -24.01 0.22 -10.04
C PRO A 230 -23.35 1.60 -10.17
N ASN A 231 -23.20 2.08 -11.40
CA ASN A 231 -22.78 3.45 -11.66
C ASN A 231 -23.87 4.39 -11.12
N THR A 232 -23.63 4.99 -9.97
CA THR A 232 -24.45 6.07 -9.40
C THR A 232 -24.11 7.41 -10.03
#